data_AF-A0A1X2IJK7-F1
#
_entry.id   AF-A0A1X2IJK7-F1
#
_cell.length_a   1.000
_cell.length_b   1.000
_cell.length_c   1.000
_cell.angle_alpha   90.00
_cell.angle_beta   90.00
_cell.angle_gamma   90.00
#
_symmetry.space_group_name_H-M   'P 1'
#
loop_
_entity.id
_entity.type
_entity.pdbx_description
1 polymer ?
#
loop_
_entity_poly.entity_id
_entity_poly.type
_entity_poly.pdbx_seq_one_letter_code
_entity_poly.pdbx_strand_id
1 'polypeptide(L)'
;MNPTRPYSSPRNVMDAHSNIVHYCKNGQFSDAERTFQKMCEMIKLQPLSLSSTTTDGQQEDKGDNKWKRNYSHIQINNFQKSMATLVRYAPTIQDSLDYACFCLYEVPEPLRNESLEQIMTVNLIYLYKRQGGRDNMAKALELIKTGVALGYALPSETPSTFTNNSDAVFVDVSNSILRHFGLVLAQDKKSLL
;
A
#
# COMPACT_ATOMS: atom_id res chain seq x y z
N MET A 1 -15.63 28.32 25.31
CA MET A 1 -15.59 26.86 25.48
C MET A 1 -15.06 26.26 24.18
N ASN A 2 -13.85 25.69 24.22
CA ASN A 2 -13.22 25.04 23.07
C ASN A 2 -13.63 23.56 23.08
N PRO A 3 -14.30 23.00 22.06
CA PRO A 3 -14.59 21.58 22.02
C PRO A 3 -13.31 20.84 21.63
N THR A 4 -12.59 20.33 22.62
CA THR A 4 -11.54 19.33 22.42
C THR A 4 -12.17 18.07 21.84
N ARG A 5 -12.17 17.97 20.50
CA ARG A 5 -12.59 16.76 19.80
C ARG A 5 -11.73 15.60 20.28
N PRO A 6 -12.29 14.43 20.61
CA PRO A 6 -11.51 13.29 21.05
C PRO A 6 -10.57 12.88 19.91
N TYR A 7 -9.27 12.95 20.18
CA TYR A 7 -8.29 12.20 19.38
C TYR A 7 -8.65 10.72 19.51
N SER A 8 -8.79 10.01 18.40
CA SER A 8 -8.93 8.55 18.42
C SER A 8 -7.73 7.97 19.17
N SER A 9 -7.97 7.20 20.23
CA SER A 9 -6.88 6.58 20.99
C SER A 9 -6.04 5.69 20.04
N PRO A 10 -4.70 5.76 20.07
CA PRO A 10 -3.82 4.88 19.29
C PRO A 10 -4.14 3.39 19.46
N ARG A 11 -4.69 3.00 20.61
CA ARG A 11 -5.14 1.63 20.90
C ARG A 11 -6.22 1.14 19.94
N ASN A 12 -7.19 1.99 19.62
CA ASN A 12 -8.31 1.63 18.76
C ASN A 12 -7.87 1.30 17.33
N VAL A 13 -6.82 1.98 16.85
CA VAL A 13 -6.27 1.77 15.50
C VAL A 13 -5.46 0.46 15.44
N MET A 14 -4.72 0.12 16.50
CA MET A 14 -4.01 -1.16 16.59
C MET A 14 -4.97 -2.35 16.69
N ASP A 15 -6.06 -2.19 17.46
CA ASP A 15 -7.10 -3.21 17.59
C ASP A 15 -7.80 -3.43 16.24
N ALA A 16 -8.12 -2.33 15.53
CA ALA A 16 -8.68 -2.41 14.18
C ALA A 16 -7.75 -3.14 13.21
N HIS A 17 -6.44 -2.84 13.22
CA HIS A 17 -5.47 -3.56 12.39
C HIS A 17 -5.44 -5.06 12.72
N SER A 18 -5.38 -5.41 13.99
CA SER A 18 -5.34 -6.81 14.44
C SER A 18 -6.58 -7.58 13.98
N ASN A 19 -7.75 -6.95 14.04
CA ASN A 19 -9.00 -7.52 13.55
C ASN A 19 -9.00 -7.68 12.02
N ILE A 20 -8.50 -6.71 11.26
CA ILE A 20 -8.38 -6.81 9.80
C ILE A 20 -7.51 -8.01 9.42
N VAL A 21 -6.35 -8.18 10.06
CA VAL A 21 -5.48 -9.34 9.81
C VAL A 21 -6.18 -10.65 10.15
N HIS A 22 -6.88 -10.71 11.28
CA HIS A 22 -7.65 -11.88 11.68
C HIS A 22 -8.72 -12.23 10.64
N TYR A 23 -9.57 -11.27 10.26
CA TYR A 23 -10.65 -11.50 9.31
C TYR A 23 -10.15 -11.91 7.93
N CYS A 24 -9.14 -11.23 7.39
CA CYS A 24 -8.53 -11.59 6.10
C CYS A 24 -7.98 -13.02 6.09
N LYS A 25 -7.29 -13.45 7.17
CA LYS A 25 -6.73 -14.80 7.25
C LYS A 25 -7.80 -15.90 7.36
N ASN A 26 -8.99 -15.57 7.88
CA ASN A 26 -10.11 -16.50 8.00
C ASN A 26 -11.12 -16.40 6.85
N GLY A 27 -10.80 -15.65 5.79
CA GLY A 27 -11.70 -15.48 4.64
C GLY A 27 -12.93 -14.60 4.90
N GLN A 28 -12.98 -13.91 6.04
CA GLN A 28 -14.08 -13.01 6.43
C GLN A 28 -13.85 -11.60 5.86
N PHE A 29 -13.72 -11.51 4.53
CA PHE A 29 -13.22 -10.30 3.90
C PHE A 29 -14.12 -9.07 4.12
N SER A 30 -15.45 -9.22 4.06
CA SER A 30 -16.39 -8.12 4.32
C SER A 30 -16.28 -7.54 5.74
N ASP A 31 -15.90 -8.35 6.74
CA ASP A 31 -15.65 -7.86 8.10
C ASP A 31 -14.32 -7.11 8.20
N ALA A 32 -13.32 -7.55 7.42
CA ALA A 32 -12.05 -6.84 7.28
C ALA A 32 -12.27 -5.45 6.64
N GLU A 33 -13.03 -5.37 5.55
CA GLU A 33 -13.37 -4.11 4.87
C GLU A 33 -14.11 -3.14 5.79
N ARG A 34 -15.13 -3.63 6.50
CA ARG A 34 -15.90 -2.82 7.45
C ARG A 34 -15.00 -2.29 8.57
N THR A 35 -14.07 -3.12 9.06
CA THR A 35 -13.11 -2.70 10.07
C THR A 35 -12.13 -1.67 9.51
N PHE A 36 -11.69 -1.83 8.26
CA PHE A 36 -10.82 -0.87 7.59
C PHE A 36 -11.51 0.48 7.36
N GLN A 37 -12.78 0.48 6.93
CA GLN A 37 -13.58 1.71 6.80
C GLN A 37 -13.66 2.45 8.14
N LYS A 38 -13.95 1.74 9.23
CA LYS A 38 -13.93 2.31 10.59
C LYS A 38 -12.55 2.85 10.97
N MET A 39 -11.47 2.19 10.57
CA MET A 39 -10.11 2.71 10.78
C MET A 39 -9.91 4.03 10.04
N CYS A 40 -10.32 4.12 8.78
CA CYS A 40 -10.28 5.35 7.99
C CYS A 40 -11.05 6.50 8.67
N GLU A 41 -12.22 6.22 9.23
CA GLU A 41 -13.00 7.18 10.02
C GLU A 41 -12.26 7.62 11.30
N MET A 42 -11.67 6.67 12.04
CA MET A 42 -10.91 6.97 13.27
C MET A 42 -9.72 7.89 13.00
N ILE A 43 -8.96 7.63 11.93
CA ILE A 43 -7.82 8.48 11.54
C ILE A 43 -8.25 9.72 10.76
N LYS A 44 -9.56 9.87 10.48
CA LYS A 44 -10.16 10.97 9.71
C LYS A 44 -9.51 11.12 8.34
N LEU A 45 -9.34 9.99 7.64
CA LEU A 45 -8.79 9.97 6.28
C LEU A 45 -9.52 10.99 5.41
N GLN A 46 -8.77 11.88 4.78
CA GLN A 46 -9.31 12.74 3.72
C GLN A 46 -8.73 12.27 2.39
N PRO A 47 -9.60 11.80 1.48
CA PRO A 47 -9.21 11.47 0.12
C PRO A 47 -8.58 12.66 -0.60
N LEU A 48 -7.65 12.39 -1.51
CA LEU A 48 -7.05 13.40 -2.39
C LEU A 48 -8.12 14.15 -3.20
N SER A 49 -9.17 13.46 -3.66
CA SER A 49 -10.27 14.03 -4.45
C SER A 49 -11.07 15.14 -3.76
N LEU A 50 -11.13 15.17 -2.43
CA LEU A 50 -11.90 16.16 -1.64
C LEU A 50 -11.12 17.43 -1.31
N SER A 51 -9.87 17.54 -1.77
CA SER A 51 -8.96 18.62 -1.42
C SER A 51 -8.97 19.81 -2.41
N SER A 52 -9.69 19.70 -3.52
CA SER A 52 -9.71 20.68 -4.62
C SER A 52 -10.94 21.62 -4.64
N THR A 53 -11.93 21.42 -3.78
CA THR A 53 -13.10 22.31 -3.67
C THR A 53 -13.00 23.22 -2.44
N THR A 54 -12.13 24.22 -2.52
CA THR A 54 -12.38 25.51 -1.85
C THR A 54 -12.37 26.59 -2.91
N THR A 55 -13.58 26.96 -3.31
CA THR A 55 -13.93 28.14 -4.09
C THR A 55 -13.57 29.41 -3.31
N ASP A 56 -12.97 30.36 -4.02
CA ASP A 56 -12.89 31.80 -3.80
C ASP A 56 -12.33 32.35 -2.47
N GLY A 57 -11.07 32.82 -2.55
CA GLY A 57 -10.54 33.80 -1.62
C GLY A 57 -9.05 33.66 -1.36
N GLN A 58 -8.25 34.41 -2.12
CA GLN A 58 -6.92 34.94 -1.78
C GLN A 58 -6.09 34.20 -0.70
N GLN A 59 -5.09 33.42 -1.13
CA GLN A 59 -3.70 33.62 -0.70
C GLN A 59 -2.79 32.68 -1.50
N GLU A 60 -1.94 33.26 -2.34
CA GLU A 60 -0.67 32.66 -2.75
C GLU A 60 0.21 32.52 -1.51
N ASP A 61 -0.02 31.48 -0.71
CA ASP A 61 0.93 31.09 0.33
C ASP A 61 1.94 30.11 -0.29
N LYS A 62 3.10 30.66 -0.66
CA LYS A 62 4.32 29.89 -0.90
C LYS A 62 4.69 29.19 0.41
N GLY A 63 4.27 27.94 0.58
CA GLY A 63 4.69 27.14 1.72
C GLY A 63 4.30 25.68 1.59
N ASP A 64 5.31 24.81 1.53
CA ASP A 64 5.30 23.33 1.51
C ASP A 64 4.54 22.64 2.68
N ASN A 65 3.58 23.30 3.31
CA ASN A 65 2.94 22.86 4.56
C ASN A 65 1.41 22.76 4.52
N LYS A 66 0.74 23.04 3.38
CA LYS A 66 -0.74 23.03 3.32
C LYS A 66 -1.37 21.65 3.55
N TRP A 67 -0.59 20.56 3.45
CA TRP A 67 -1.10 19.18 3.50
C TRP A 67 -0.57 18.34 4.67
N LYS A 68 0.27 18.89 5.56
CA LYS A 68 0.83 18.12 6.70
C LYS A 68 -0.21 17.93 7.80
N ARG A 69 -1.14 17.01 7.56
CA ARG A 69 -1.90 16.39 8.63
C ARG A 69 -0.96 15.56 9.48
N ASN A 70 -0.94 15.86 10.77
CA ASN A 70 -0.14 15.13 11.75
C ASN A 70 -0.82 13.79 12.07
N TYR A 71 -0.68 12.81 11.17
CA TYR A 71 -0.92 11.42 11.53
C TYR A 71 0.21 10.96 12.45
N SER A 72 -0.12 10.32 13.55
CA SER A 72 0.89 9.67 14.39
C SER A 72 1.56 8.52 13.65
N HIS A 73 2.81 8.20 13.99
CA HIS A 73 3.50 7.03 13.44
C HIS A 73 2.70 5.73 13.63
N ILE A 74 1.96 5.59 14.74
CA ILE A 74 1.09 4.44 15.00
C ILE A 74 -0.04 4.39 13.97
N GLN A 75 -0.69 5.51 13.67
CA GLN A 75 -1.76 5.56 12.67
C GLN A 75 -1.25 5.24 11.27
N ILE A 76 -0.12 5.84 10.88
CA ILE A 76 0.52 5.59 9.58
C ILE A 76 0.83 4.09 9.44
N ASN A 77 1.55 3.53 10.41
CA ASN A 77 1.98 2.13 10.35
C ASN A 77 0.79 1.16 10.28
N ASN A 78 -0.23 1.34 11.14
CA ASN A 78 -1.38 0.44 11.16
C ASN A 78 -2.28 0.60 9.93
N PHE A 79 -2.44 1.82 9.40
CA PHE A 79 -3.16 2.05 8.16
C PHE A 79 -2.47 1.33 7.00
N GLN A 80 -1.17 1.58 6.82
CA GLN A 80 -0.40 0.96 5.75
C GLN A 80 -0.46 -0.57 5.86
N LYS A 81 -0.27 -1.13 7.07
CA LYS A 81 -0.29 -2.59 7.27
C LYS A 81 -1.63 -3.20 6.95
N SER A 82 -2.71 -2.49 7.27
CA SER A 82 -4.06 -2.90 6.94
C SER A 82 -4.30 -2.86 5.44
N MET A 83 -3.85 -1.81 4.75
CA MET A 83 -3.92 -1.72 3.29
C MET A 83 -3.17 -2.88 2.61
N ALA A 84 -1.92 -3.11 3.01
CA ALA A 84 -1.13 -4.23 2.50
C ALA A 84 -1.81 -5.59 2.74
N THR A 85 -2.47 -5.75 3.89
CA THR A 85 -3.22 -6.97 4.23
C THR A 85 -4.43 -7.15 3.32
N LEU A 86 -5.21 -6.10 3.06
CA LEU A 86 -6.36 -6.17 2.15
C LEU A 86 -5.93 -6.56 0.74
N VAL A 87 -4.90 -5.92 0.19
CA VAL A 87 -4.35 -6.26 -1.14
C VAL A 87 -3.90 -7.74 -1.19
N ARG A 88 -3.19 -8.22 -0.17
CA ARG A 88 -2.63 -9.59 -0.15
C ARG A 88 -3.69 -10.69 -0.06
N TYR A 89 -4.73 -10.46 0.74
CA TYR A 89 -5.75 -11.48 1.05
C TYR A 89 -7.07 -11.26 0.31
N ALA A 90 -7.11 -10.30 -0.63
CA ALA A 90 -8.25 -10.05 -1.48
C ALA A 90 -8.81 -11.35 -2.11
N PRO A 91 -10.15 -11.55 -2.13
CA PRO A 91 -10.77 -12.74 -2.70
C PRO A 91 -10.46 -12.90 -4.19
N THR A 92 -10.46 -11.80 -4.93
CA THR A 92 -10.16 -11.78 -6.37
C THR A 92 -8.98 -10.85 -6.71
N ILE A 93 -8.43 -11.01 -7.92
CA ILE A 93 -7.44 -10.07 -8.46
C ILE A 93 -8.04 -8.68 -8.58
N GLN A 94 -9.30 -8.57 -9.01
CA GLN A 94 -9.96 -7.27 -9.18
C GLN A 94 -10.06 -6.52 -7.85
N ASP A 95 -10.50 -7.19 -6.78
CA ASP A 95 -10.57 -6.57 -5.45
C ASP A 95 -9.19 -6.06 -5.00
N SER A 96 -8.14 -6.84 -5.23
CA SER A 96 -6.75 -6.46 -4.90
C SER A 96 -6.30 -5.21 -5.67
N LEU A 97 -6.64 -5.14 -6.96
CA LEU A 97 -6.36 -3.98 -7.81
C LEU A 97 -7.14 -2.75 -7.35
N ASP A 98 -8.41 -2.92 -6.97
CA ASP A 98 -9.25 -1.81 -6.50
C ASP A 98 -8.65 -1.19 -5.22
N TYR A 99 -8.14 -2.01 -4.28
CA TYR A 99 -7.40 -1.52 -3.11
C TYR A 99 -6.09 -0.82 -3.47
N ALA A 100 -5.32 -1.38 -4.39
CA ALA A 100 -4.07 -0.77 -4.84
C ALA A 100 -4.32 0.58 -5.52
N CYS A 101 -5.32 0.67 -6.39
CA CYS A 101 -5.77 1.89 -7.05
C CYS A 101 -6.27 2.93 -6.04
N PHE A 102 -7.13 2.53 -5.09
CA PHE A 102 -7.56 3.42 -4.01
C PHE A 102 -6.36 3.98 -3.25
N CYS A 103 -5.39 3.14 -2.91
CA CYS A 103 -4.17 3.60 -2.25
C CYS A 103 -3.37 4.59 -3.11
N LEU A 104 -3.22 4.35 -4.41
CA LEU A 104 -2.42 5.20 -5.29
C LEU A 104 -3.07 6.55 -5.60
N TYR A 105 -4.40 6.57 -5.76
CA TYR A 105 -5.12 7.73 -6.27
C TYR A 105 -5.88 8.53 -5.20
N GLU A 106 -6.25 7.91 -4.08
CA GLU A 106 -7.06 8.58 -3.05
C GLU A 106 -6.34 8.80 -1.73
N VAL A 107 -5.27 8.05 -1.43
CA VAL A 107 -4.59 8.14 -0.13
C VAL A 107 -3.46 9.18 -0.18
N PRO A 108 -3.50 10.23 0.66
CA PRO A 108 -2.44 11.24 0.70
C PRO A 108 -1.19 10.76 1.47
N GLU A 109 -0.08 11.46 1.27
CA GLU A 109 1.07 11.37 2.17
C GLU A 109 0.71 11.89 3.58
N PRO A 110 1.36 11.41 4.66
CA PRO A 110 2.34 10.32 4.73
C PRO A 110 1.72 8.91 4.83
N LEU A 111 0.40 8.76 4.72
CA LEU A 111 -0.24 7.44 4.77
C LEU A 111 0.16 6.58 3.57
N ARG A 112 0.26 7.20 2.39
CA ARG A 112 0.91 6.64 1.21
C ARG A 112 2.37 7.04 1.18
N ASN A 113 3.25 6.10 0.84
CA ASN A 113 4.67 6.33 0.57
C ASN A 113 5.21 5.24 -0.36
N GLU A 114 6.43 5.41 -0.86
CA GLU A 114 7.10 4.47 -1.76
C GLU A 114 7.16 3.04 -1.19
N SER A 115 7.43 2.89 0.11
CA SER A 115 7.48 1.57 0.74
C SER A 115 6.14 0.84 0.66
N LEU A 116 5.01 1.54 0.86
CA LEU A 116 3.69 0.94 0.71
C LEU A 116 3.42 0.56 -0.76
N GLU A 117 3.79 1.41 -1.71
CA GLU A 117 3.62 1.15 -3.15
C GLU A 117 4.41 -0.09 -3.61
N GLN A 118 5.65 -0.24 -3.13
CA GLN A 118 6.45 -1.45 -3.35
C GLN A 118 5.79 -2.70 -2.76
N ILE A 119 5.28 -2.62 -1.52
CA ILE A 119 4.59 -3.74 -0.86
C ILE A 119 3.32 -4.14 -1.61
N MET A 120 2.53 -3.17 -2.09
CA MET A 120 1.35 -3.46 -2.90
C MET A 120 1.73 -4.16 -4.20
N THR A 121 2.78 -3.70 -4.87
CA THR A 121 3.31 -4.34 -6.09
C THR A 121 3.72 -5.78 -5.84
N VAL A 122 4.48 -6.04 -4.77
CA VAL A 122 4.87 -7.40 -4.37
C VAL A 122 3.65 -8.30 -4.11
N ASN A 123 2.65 -7.79 -3.39
CA ASN A 123 1.43 -8.54 -3.10
C ASN A 123 0.64 -8.87 -4.37
N LEU A 124 0.55 -7.95 -5.33
CA LEU A 124 -0.08 -8.19 -6.63
C LEU A 124 0.67 -9.26 -7.43
N ILE A 125 2.01 -9.22 -7.46
CA ILE A 125 2.83 -10.27 -8.11
C ILE A 125 2.52 -11.64 -7.50
N TYR A 126 2.46 -11.75 -6.17
CA TYR A 126 2.07 -12.98 -5.48
C TYR A 126 0.66 -13.45 -5.88
N LEU A 127 -0.29 -12.54 -5.99
CA LEU A 127 -1.68 -12.88 -6.29
C LEU A 127 -1.83 -13.43 -7.71
N TYR A 128 -1.23 -12.75 -8.70
CA TYR A 128 -1.17 -13.22 -10.08
C TYR A 128 -0.47 -14.59 -10.19
N LYS A 129 0.67 -14.74 -9.51
CA LYS A 129 1.38 -16.03 -9.44
C LYS A 129 0.50 -17.15 -8.88
N ARG A 130 -0.20 -16.87 -7.78
CA ARG A 130 -1.05 -17.86 -7.07
C ARG A 130 -2.23 -18.31 -7.92
N GLN A 131 -2.87 -17.39 -8.65
CA GLN A 131 -3.94 -17.75 -9.58
C GLN A 131 -3.43 -18.59 -10.75
N GLY A 132 -2.17 -18.39 -11.15
CA GLY A 132 -1.54 -19.16 -12.22
C GLY A 132 -2.18 -18.91 -13.59
N GLY A 133 -1.78 -19.70 -14.58
CA GLY A 133 -2.18 -19.48 -15.98
C GLY A 133 -1.29 -18.46 -16.69
N ARG A 134 -1.21 -18.58 -18.02
CA ARG A 134 -0.26 -17.83 -18.85
C ARG A 134 -0.47 -16.31 -18.74
N ASP A 135 -1.73 -15.87 -18.79
CA ASP A 135 -2.06 -14.44 -18.78
C ASP A 135 -1.73 -13.78 -17.44
N ASN A 136 -2.06 -14.45 -16.32
CA ASN A 136 -1.70 -13.97 -14.99
C ASN A 136 -0.18 -13.94 -14.79
N MET A 137 0.54 -14.96 -15.25
CA MET A 137 2.02 -14.96 -15.20
C MET A 137 2.61 -13.82 -16.03
N ALA A 138 2.02 -13.49 -17.18
CA ALA A 138 2.44 -12.34 -17.99
C ALA A 138 2.18 -11.01 -17.25
N LYS A 139 1.04 -10.87 -16.58
CA LYS A 139 0.76 -9.69 -15.72
C LYS A 139 1.71 -9.58 -14.53
N ALA A 140 2.05 -10.69 -13.89
CA ALA A 140 3.10 -10.71 -12.86
C ALA A 140 4.45 -10.23 -13.43
N LEU A 141 4.81 -10.65 -14.64
CA LEU A 141 6.03 -10.20 -15.31
C LEU A 141 6.00 -8.70 -15.65
N GLU A 142 4.87 -8.15 -16.09
CA GLU A 142 4.71 -6.70 -16.31
C GLU A 142 4.97 -5.92 -15.02
N LEU A 143 4.40 -6.35 -13.90
CA LEU A 143 4.64 -5.72 -12.58
C LEU A 143 6.10 -5.81 -12.14
N ILE A 144 6.77 -6.94 -12.40
CA ILE A 144 8.21 -7.09 -12.12
C ILE A 144 9.03 -6.11 -12.95
N LYS A 145 8.75 -5.97 -14.24
CA LYS A 145 9.45 -5.01 -15.11
C LYS A 145 9.27 -3.59 -14.61
N THR A 146 8.05 -3.20 -14.23
CA THR A 146 7.79 -1.89 -13.63
C THR A 146 8.55 -1.72 -12.31
N GLY A 147 8.52 -2.71 -11.42
CA GLY A 147 9.26 -2.66 -10.16
C GLY A 147 10.77 -2.52 -10.35
N VAL A 148 11.35 -3.23 -11.32
CA VAL A 148 12.77 -3.08 -11.68
C VAL A 148 13.08 -1.67 -12.19
N ALA A 149 12.23 -1.12 -13.08
CA ALA A 149 12.39 0.24 -13.59
C ALA A 149 12.30 1.31 -12.49
N LEU A 150 11.49 1.05 -11.46
CA LEU A 150 11.35 1.89 -10.27
C LEU A 150 12.43 1.63 -9.21
N GLY A 151 13.36 0.68 -9.44
CA GLY A 151 14.45 0.38 -8.52
C GLY A 151 14.07 -0.51 -7.32
N TYR A 152 12.91 -1.19 -7.33
CA TYR A 152 12.44 -2.02 -6.21
C TYR A 152 13.34 -3.22 -5.88
N ALA A 153 14.26 -3.60 -6.78
CA ALA A 153 15.25 -4.64 -6.51
C ALA A 153 16.53 -4.11 -5.83
N LEU A 154 16.65 -2.78 -5.69
CA LEU A 154 17.76 -2.11 -5.02
C LEU A 154 17.37 -1.81 -3.56
N PRO A 155 18.35 -1.80 -2.63
CA PRO A 155 18.11 -1.36 -1.27
C PRO A 155 17.55 0.07 -1.27
N SER A 156 16.44 0.29 -0.56
CA SER A 156 15.89 1.63 -0.40
C SER A 156 16.76 2.46 0.56
N GLU A 157 17.00 3.72 0.21
CA GLU A 157 17.59 4.70 1.12
C GLU A 157 16.58 5.21 2.16
N THR A 158 15.28 5.03 1.90
CA THR A 158 14.22 5.38 2.85
C THR A 158 13.93 4.21 3.81
N PRO A 159 13.99 4.43 5.14
CA PRO A 159 13.66 3.39 6.11
C PRO A 159 12.20 2.93 5.94
N SER A 160 12.00 1.67 5.55
CA SER A 160 10.68 1.04 5.60
C SER A 160 10.27 0.79 7.05
N THR A 161 9.04 1.12 7.40
CA THR A 161 8.43 0.78 8.71
C THR A 161 7.92 -0.67 8.78
N PHE A 162 7.99 -1.40 7.67
CA PHE A 162 7.39 -2.74 7.52
C PHE A 162 8.38 -3.88 7.54
N THR A 163 9.43 -3.75 6.73
CA THR A 163 10.39 -4.82 6.50
C THR A 163 11.73 -4.19 6.16
N ASN A 164 12.77 -4.54 6.90
CA ASN A 164 14.13 -4.05 6.63
C ASN A 164 14.71 -4.54 5.27
N ASN A 165 13.97 -5.32 4.47
CA ASN A 165 14.43 -5.95 3.23
C ASN A 165 13.33 -6.06 2.16
N SER A 166 12.57 -4.99 1.88
CA SER A 166 11.51 -5.03 0.86
C SER A 166 12.05 -5.39 -0.54
N ASP A 167 13.30 -5.02 -0.82
CA ASP A 167 14.05 -5.38 -2.03
C ASP A 167 14.33 -6.88 -2.12
N ALA A 168 14.77 -7.51 -1.02
CA ALA A 168 15.01 -8.94 -0.99
C ALA A 168 13.72 -9.73 -1.22
N VAL A 169 12.60 -9.28 -0.64
CA VAL A 169 11.29 -9.88 -0.88
C VAL A 169 10.90 -9.71 -2.35
N PHE A 170 11.07 -8.52 -2.92
CA PHE A 170 10.78 -8.30 -4.34
C PHE A 170 11.60 -9.24 -5.24
N VAL A 171 12.91 -9.39 -4.99
CA VAL A 171 13.79 -10.29 -5.74
C VAL A 171 13.34 -11.74 -5.61
N ASP A 172 13.06 -12.21 -4.40
CA ASP A 172 12.63 -13.59 -4.13
C ASP A 172 11.36 -13.95 -4.91
N VAL A 173 10.35 -13.08 -4.84
CA VAL A 173 9.08 -13.28 -5.55
C VAL A 173 9.28 -13.27 -7.06
N SER A 174 10.10 -12.33 -7.55
CA SER A 174 10.38 -12.15 -8.97
C SER A 174 11.05 -13.39 -9.57
N ASN A 175 12.02 -13.99 -8.88
CA ASN A 175 12.82 -15.11 -9.40
C ASN A 175 11.97 -16.27 -9.93
N SER A 176 10.89 -16.60 -9.24
CA SER A 176 10.02 -17.69 -9.66
C SER A 176 9.26 -17.40 -10.96
N ILE A 177 8.85 -16.16 -11.18
CA ILE A 177 8.19 -15.72 -12.40
C ILE A 177 9.21 -15.60 -13.53
N LEU A 178 10.36 -14.99 -13.26
CA LEU A 178 11.42 -14.80 -14.27
C LEU A 178 11.88 -16.15 -14.83
N ARG A 179 12.12 -17.15 -13.96
CA ARG A 179 12.47 -18.51 -14.39
C ARG A 179 11.41 -19.15 -15.30
N HIS A 180 10.13 -18.89 -15.07
CA HIS A 180 9.06 -19.38 -15.93
C HIS A 180 9.17 -18.84 -17.37
N PHE A 181 9.67 -17.61 -17.53
CA PHE A 181 9.89 -16.97 -18.83
C PHE A 181 11.32 -17.14 -19.37
N GLY A 182 12.17 -17.93 -18.69
CA GLY A 182 13.58 -18.07 -19.06
C GLY A 182 14.41 -16.80 -18.84
N LEU A 183 13.96 -15.91 -17.96
CA LEU A 183 14.61 -14.65 -17.63
C LEU A 183 15.31 -14.72 -16.27
N VAL A 184 16.25 -13.80 -16.05
CA VAL A 184 16.89 -13.54 -14.75
C VAL A 184 17.01 -12.03 -14.50
N LEU A 185 17.17 -11.64 -13.23
CA LEU A 185 17.62 -10.28 -12.90
C LEU A 185 19.10 -10.15 -13.24
N ALA A 186 19.48 -9.06 -13.90
CA ALA A 186 20.87 -8.70 -14.10
C ALA A 186 21.59 -8.50 -12.76
N GLN A 187 22.92 -8.61 -12.75
CA GLN A 187 23.72 -8.48 -11.53
C GLN A 187 23.57 -7.09 -10.87
N ASP A 188 23.36 -6.05 -11.68
CA ASP A 188 23.10 -4.69 -11.21
C ASP A 188 21.67 -4.49 -10.68
N LYS A 189 20.80 -5.50 -10.85
CA LYS A 189 19.38 -5.52 -10.51
C LYS A 189 18.54 -4.41 -11.17
N LYS A 190 19.05 -3.76 -12.22
CA LYS A 190 18.39 -2.67 -12.95
C LYS A 190 17.75 -3.13 -14.26
N SER A 191 18.02 -4.35 -14.67
CA SER A 191 17.51 -4.91 -15.93
C SER A 191 17.21 -6.41 -15.81
N LEU A 192 16.48 -6.93 -16.79
CA LEU A 192 16.20 -8.36 -16.96
C LEU A 192 17.03 -8.89 -18.14
N LEU A 193 17.54 -10.12 -18.01
CA LEU A 193 18.31 -10.84 -19.04
C LEU A 193 17.56 -12.11 -19.46
#